data_AF-A0A7V9BXY4-F1
#
_entry.id   AF-A0A7V9BXY4-F1
#
_cell.length_a   1.000
_cell.length_b   1.000
_cell.length_c   1.000
_cell.angle_alpha   90.00
_cell.angle_beta   90.00
_cell.angle_gamma   90.00
#
_symmetry.space_group_name_H-M   'P 1'
#
loop_
_entity.id
_entity.type
_entity.pdbx_description
1 polymer ?
#
loop_
_entity_poly.entity_id
_entity_poly.type
_entity_poly.pdbx_seq_one_letter_code
_entity_poly.pdbx_strand_id
1 'polypeptide(L)'
;LDPMLATGGSMAYTIELLAARGAREITAICVLAAPEALVRLEGLTGHSLRVVTAAIDERLNEVAFIVPGLGDAGDRQFGAV
;
A
#
# COMPACT_ATOMS: atom_id res chain seq x y z
N LEU A 1 -2.61 -7.98 -1.38
CA LEU A 1 -3.58 -7.28 -2.25
C LEU A 1 -4.34 -6.33 -1.36
N ASP A 2 -4.34 -5.05 -1.70
CA ASP A 2 -5.02 -3.99 -0.94
C ASP A 2 -5.44 -2.90 -1.94
N PRO A 3 -6.69 -2.40 -1.96
CA PRO A 3 -7.06 -1.33 -2.87
C PRO A 3 -6.14 -0.10 -2.77
N MET A 4 -5.70 0.26 -1.56
CA MET A 4 -5.07 1.54 -1.27
C MET A 4 -3.72 1.38 -0.56
N LEU A 5 -2.64 1.79 -1.21
CA LEU A 5 -1.31 1.87 -0.62
C LEU A 5 -1.02 3.31 -0.18
N ALA A 6 -1.62 3.72 0.94
CA ALA A 6 -1.55 5.10 1.47
C ALA A 6 -0.24 5.38 2.23
N THR A 7 -0.20 5.17 3.55
CA THR A 7 1.04 5.35 4.33
C THR A 7 2.05 4.20 4.13
N GLY A 8 1.60 3.09 3.53
CA GLY A 8 2.37 1.87 3.39
C GLY A 8 2.51 1.04 4.68
N GLY A 9 1.98 1.50 5.82
CA GLY A 9 2.16 0.84 7.12
C GLY A 9 1.62 -0.60 7.16
N SER A 10 0.36 -0.80 6.78
CA SER A 10 -0.29 -2.12 6.76
C SER A 10 0.41 -3.09 5.82
N MET A 11 0.81 -2.62 4.64
CA MET A 11 1.52 -3.42 3.65
C MET A 11 2.92 -3.81 4.12
N ALA A 12 3.68 -2.85 4.69
CA ALA A 12 5.01 -3.12 5.23
C ALA A 12 4.97 -4.17 6.35
N TYR A 13 4.04 -4.02 7.30
CA TYR A 13 3.84 -5.02 8.35
C TYR A 13 3.52 -6.40 7.77
N THR A 14 2.64 -6.45 6.77
CA THR A 14 2.27 -7.71 6.10
C THR A 14 3.46 -8.35 5.38
N ILE A 15 4.30 -7.56 4.71
CA ILE A 15 5.53 -8.04 4.03
C ILE A 15 6.48 -8.68 5.04
N GLU A 16 6.79 -8.00 6.14
CA GLU A 16 7.65 -8.53 7.21
C GLU A 16 7.06 -9.82 7.81
N LEU A 17 5.75 -9.85 8.02
CA LEU A 17 5.03 -11.01 8.56
C LEU A 17 5.15 -12.24 7.64
N LEU A 18 5.06 -12.02 6.32
CA LEU A 18 5.20 -13.07 5.30
C LEU A 18 6.66 -13.53 5.19
N ALA A 19 7.61 -12.59 5.17
CA ALA A 19 9.03 -12.90 5.11
C ALA A 19 9.50 -13.72 6.32
N ALA A 20 9.04 -13.35 7.53
CA ALA A 20 9.30 -14.12 8.75
C ALA A 20 8.75 -15.57 8.69
N ARG A 21 7.78 -15.83 7.81
CA ARG A 21 7.23 -17.18 7.55
C ARG A 21 7.88 -17.88 6.36
N GLY A 22 8.96 -17.31 5.81
CA GLY A 22 9.74 -17.89 4.73
C GLY A 22 9.30 -17.48 3.32
N ALA A 23 8.41 -16.50 3.16
CA ALA A 23 8.14 -15.92 1.85
C ALA A 23 9.38 -15.19 1.34
N ARG A 24 9.73 -15.39 0.07
CA ARG A 24 10.96 -14.83 -0.54
C ARG A 24 10.67 -13.82 -1.65
N GLU A 25 9.64 -14.08 -2.45
CA GLU A 25 9.19 -13.22 -3.54
C GLU A 25 7.78 -12.75 -3.23
N ILE A 26 7.63 -11.44 -2.98
CA ILE A 26 6.37 -10.84 -2.57
C ILE A 26 5.97 -9.82 -3.64
N THR A 27 4.74 -9.95 -4.15
CA THR A 27 4.15 -8.94 -5.03
C THR A 27 2.99 -8.26 -4.31
N ALA A 28 3.15 -6.98 -4.02
CA ALA A 28 2.07 -6.11 -3.52
C ALA A 28 1.30 -5.56 -4.72
N ILE A 29 0.02 -5.93 -4.83
CA ILE A 29 -0.89 -5.45 -5.87
C ILE A 29 -1.88 -4.49 -5.24
N CYS A 30 -1.99 -3.29 -5.81
CA CYS A 30 -2.89 -2.24 -5.37
C CYS A 30 -3.60 -1.56 -6.54
N VAL A 31 -4.69 -0.84 -6.28
CA VAL A 31 -5.32 0.02 -7.31
C VAL A 31 -4.62 1.39 -7.33
N LEU A 32 -4.38 1.94 -6.15
CA LEU A 32 -3.83 3.28 -5.98
C LEU A 32 -2.72 3.30 -4.94
N ALA A 33 -1.66 4.06 -5.19
CA ALA A 33 -0.54 4.23 -4.26
C ALA A 33 -0.17 5.71 -4.10
N ALA A 34 0.30 6.07 -2.90
CA ALA A 34 0.94 7.37 -2.66
C ALA A 34 2.48 7.23 -2.69
N PRO A 35 3.23 8.27 -3.10
CA PRO A 35 4.69 8.23 -3.17
C PRO A 35 5.35 7.89 -1.81
N GLU A 36 4.79 8.39 -0.71
CA GLU A 36 5.26 8.15 0.65
C GLU A 36 5.25 6.66 1.01
N ALA A 37 4.25 5.93 0.50
CA ALA A 37 4.15 4.48 0.66
C ALA A 37 5.26 3.75 -0.09
N LEU A 38 5.55 4.18 -1.32
CA LEU A 38 6.57 3.56 -2.16
C LEU A 38 7.96 3.74 -1.54
N VAL A 39 8.27 4.95 -1.04
CA VAL A 39 9.51 5.21 -0.30
C VAL A 39 9.61 4.32 0.94
N ARG A 40 8.50 4.15 1.68
CA ARG A 40 8.48 3.26 2.84
C ARG A 40 8.78 1.81 2.46
N LEU A 41 8.16 1.30 1.40
CA LEU A 41 8.34 -0.07 0.94
C LEU A 41 9.72 -0.31 0.32
N GLU A 42 10.29 0.69 -0.36
CA GLU A 42 11.67 0.65 -0.87
C GLU A 42 12.69 0.55 0.29
N GLY A 43 12.39 1.15 1.43
CA GLY A 43 13.19 1.03 2.65
C GLY A 43 13.18 -0.36 3.31
N LEU A 44 12.34 -1.30 2.87
CA LEU A 44 12.30 -2.68 3.38
C LEU A 44 13.42 -3.52 2.76
N THR A 45 14.66 -3.22 3.15
CA THR A 45 15.84 -3.93 2.66
C THR A 45 15.79 -5.41 3.00
N GLY A 46 16.21 -6.27 2.07
CA GLY A 46 16.31 -7.73 2.29
C GLY A 46 15.11 -8.54 1.80
N HIS A 47 14.07 -7.89 1.28
CA HIS A 47 12.91 -8.56 0.69
C HIS A 47 12.90 -8.38 -0.82
N SER A 48 12.60 -9.45 -1.58
CA SER A 48 12.32 -9.34 -3.00
C SER A 48 10.87 -8.88 -3.18
N LEU A 49 10.69 -7.57 -3.28
CA LEU A 49 9.38 -6.93 -3.34
C LEU A 49 9.12 -6.31 -4.72
N ARG A 50 7.97 -6.65 -5.30
CA ARG A 50 7.42 -5.97 -6.47
C ARG A 50 6.13 -5.25 -6.08
N VAL A 51 6.02 -3.96 -6.41
CA VAL A 51 4.76 -3.21 -6.29
C VAL A 51 4.15 -3.08 -7.68
N VAL A 52 2.89 -3.47 -7.81
CA VAL A 52 2.09 -3.27 -9.02
C VAL A 52 0.87 -2.44 -8.61
N THR A 53 0.73 -1.27 -9.21
CA THR A 53 -0.41 -0.37 -8.96
C THR A 53 -0.94 0.17 -10.28
N ALA A 54 -2.25 0.45 -10.36
CA ALA A 54 -2.85 1.02 -11.56
C ALA A 54 -2.52 2.52 -11.70
N ALA A 55 -2.42 3.22 -10.57
CA ALA A 55 -2.03 4.62 -10.51
C ALA A 55 -1.15 4.92 -9.29
N ILE A 56 -0.34 5.98 -9.42
CA ILE A 56 0.40 6.63 -8.34
C ILE A 56 -0.12 8.06 -8.29
N ASP A 57 -0.68 8.44 -7.16
CA ASP A 57 -1.27 9.76 -6.93
C ASP A 57 -0.24 10.73 -6.31
N GLU A 58 -0.65 11.96 -6.01
CA GLU A 58 0.29 13.06 -5.74
C GLU A 58 0.94 12.98 -4.37
N ARG A 59 0.15 12.71 -3.33
CA ARG A 59 0.57 12.81 -1.92
C ARG A 59 -0.47 12.21 -0.98
N LEU A 60 -0.14 12.22 0.31
CA LEU A 60 -1.11 12.14 1.39
C LEU A 60 -1.54 13.54 1.90
N ASN A 61 -2.78 13.67 2.39
CA ASN A 61 -3.24 14.85 3.15
C ASN A 61 -2.94 14.72 4.66
N GLU A 62 -3.40 15.68 5.49
CA GLU A 62 -3.07 15.70 6.93
C GLU A 62 -3.64 14.51 7.73
N VAL A 63 -4.65 13.83 7.18
CA VAL A 63 -5.29 12.65 7.77
C VAL A 63 -4.93 11.36 7.02
N ALA A 64 -3.84 11.37 6.25
CA ALA A 64 -3.26 10.23 5.55
C ALA A 64 -4.14 9.58 4.46
N PHE A 65 -5.10 10.31 3.90
CA PHE A 65 -5.77 9.92 2.66
C PHE A 65 -4.91 10.28 1.45
N ILE A 66 -4.92 9.40 0.44
CA ILE A 66 -4.30 9.65 -0.86
C ILE A 66 -5.04 10.80 -1.56
N VAL A 67 -4.31 11.70 -2.21
CA VAL A 67 -4.85 12.84 -2.98
C VAL A 67 -4.33 12.81 -4.43
N PRO A 68 -5.19 12.90 -5.46
CA PRO A 68 -6.66 13.09 -5.40
C PRO A 68 -7.45 11.94 -4.78
N GLY A 69 -6.93 10.71 -4.83
CA GLY A 69 -7.50 9.59 -4.09
C GLY A 69 -8.82 9.06 -4.62
N LEU A 70 -9.41 8.16 -3.84
CA LEU A 70 -10.76 7.63 -4.07
C LEU A 70 -11.64 7.63 -2.81
N GLY A 71 -11.20 8.31 -1.74
CA GLY A 71 -11.84 8.27 -0.42
C GLY A 71 -11.55 6.96 0.32
N ASP A 72 -12.48 6.55 1.18
CA ASP A 72 -12.38 5.26 1.87
C ASP A 72 -12.79 4.12 0.93
N ALA A 73 -11.84 3.21 0.64
CA ALA A 73 -12.08 2.11 -0.27
C ALA A 73 -13.05 1.07 0.31
N GLY A 74 -13.02 0.84 1.62
CA GLY A 74 -13.85 -0.14 2.31
C GLY A 74 -15.30 0.31 2.35
N ASP A 75 -15.55 1.54 2.79
CA ASP A 75 -16.90 2.12 2.83
C ASP A 75 -17.53 2.13 1.44
N ARG A 76 -16.77 2.50 0.41
CA ARG A 76 -17.24 2.47 -0.99
C ARG A 76 -17.50 1.06 -1.50
N GLN A 77 -16.73 0.06 -1.07
CA GLN A 77 -16.90 -1.32 -1.50
C GLN A 77 -18.11 -1.98 -0.83
N PHE A 78 -18.34 -1.70 0.45
CA PHE A 78 -19.34 -2.40 1.28
C PHE A 78 -20.59 -1.57 1.59
N GLY A 79 -20.63 -0.30 1.21
CA GLY A 79 -21.80 0.57 1.37
C GLY A 79 -22.07 1.03 2.79
N ALA A 80 -21.04 1.07 3.64
CA ALA A 80 -21.14 1.70 4.95
C ALA A 80 -21.05 3.23 4.78
N VAL A 81 -21.98 3.96 5.40
CA VAL A 81 -22.01 5.43 5.43
C VAL A 81 -22.04 5.89 6.87
#